data_AF-A0A419E7P4-F1
#
_entry.id   AF-A0A419E7P4-F1
#
_cell.length_a   1.000
_cell.length_b   1.000
_cell.length_c   1.000
_cell.angle_alpha   90.00
_cell.angle_beta   90.00
_cell.angle_gamma   90.00
#
_symmetry.space_group_name_H-M   'P 1'
#
loop_
_entity.id
_entity.type
_entity.pdbx_description
1 polymer ?
#
loop_
_entity_poly.entity_id
_entity_poly.type
_entity_poly.pdbx_seq_one_letter_code
_entity_poly.pdbx_strand_id
1 'polypeptide(L)'
;MKSDTILATLKKETQFLGGPMNPQNKKFPKTPPFVFDNSPAVNEPASQPESLRRTPARSNGYPSERGLLSVAIFLISALSMGIALLGGAWIGYRVLENGVGSYPVDVLLGGIVATGLAYGVGWVVGLFGIRMLGNFILPIAMKIYAVIILLGLAVLQIAIISRLFKQAYSTEKFIFYIILYGVGLVALIGIHLLIEEHSLVLFSFPVLIISLAHLYLIVFHYIFIPSDKVQYQYLWGDAIFFLITSIVGVLMLAHLGVLTAFRETISNSFNENTTRLVPPE
;
A
#
# COMPACT_ATOMS: atom_id res chain seq x y z
N MET A 1 -34.51 -0.32 48.74
CA MET A 1 -33.57 -1.38 49.16
C MET A 1 -32.94 -2.04 47.94
N LYS A 2 -31.90 -1.44 47.33
CA LYS A 2 -31.06 -2.10 46.31
C LYS A 2 -29.79 -1.31 45.92
N SER A 3 -29.30 -0.37 46.74
CA SER A 3 -28.04 0.35 46.47
C SER A 3 -26.83 -0.25 47.20
N ASP A 4 -27.05 -0.99 48.29
CA ASP A 4 -25.94 -1.31 49.21
C ASP A 4 -25.17 -2.58 48.80
N THR A 5 -25.71 -3.36 47.87
CA THR A 5 -25.08 -4.60 47.39
C THR A 5 -24.01 -4.35 46.32
N ILE A 6 -24.06 -3.22 45.61
CA ILE A 6 -23.08 -2.91 44.54
C ILE A 6 -21.77 -2.36 45.13
N LEU A 7 -21.83 -1.62 46.25
CA LEU A 7 -20.64 -1.06 46.88
C LEU A 7 -19.73 -2.11 47.54
N ALA A 8 -20.27 -3.28 47.91
CA ALA A 8 -19.49 -4.35 48.51
C ALA A 8 -18.64 -5.12 47.48
N THR A 9 -19.02 -5.08 46.19
CA THR A 9 -18.31 -5.84 45.13
C THR A 9 -17.10 -5.05 44.61
N LEU A 10 -17.18 -3.72 44.55
CA LEU A 10 -16.08 -2.85 44.08
C LEU A 10 -14.91 -2.71 45.08
N LYS A 11 -15.11 -3.06 46.36
CA LYS A 11 -14.04 -2.97 47.36
C LYS A 11 -13.11 -4.19 47.38
N LYS A 12 -13.46 -5.28 46.68
CA LYS A 12 -12.68 -6.53 46.70
C LYS A 12 -11.62 -6.60 45.59
N GLU A 13 -11.74 -5.83 44.52
CA GLU A 13 -10.77 -5.83 43.40
C GLU A 13 -9.59 -4.85 43.58
N THR A 14 -9.70 -3.86 44.45
CA THR A 14 -8.64 -2.86 44.66
C THR A 14 -7.51 -3.31 45.60
N GLN A 15 -7.58 -4.52 46.16
CA GLN A 15 -6.54 -5.07 47.05
C GLN A 15 -5.49 -5.96 46.33
N PHE A 16 -5.60 -6.19 45.02
CA PHE A 16 -4.70 -7.10 44.29
C PHE A 16 -3.50 -6.45 43.57
N LEU A 17 -3.32 -5.12 43.67
CA LEU A 17 -2.26 -4.39 42.92
C LEU A 17 -1.20 -3.70 43.79
N GLY A 18 -1.00 -4.16 45.03
CA GLY A 18 -0.07 -3.55 45.98
C GLY A 18 1.02 -4.50 46.50
N GLY A 19 1.75 -5.18 45.62
CA GLY A 19 2.94 -5.95 46.01
C GLY A 19 4.19 -5.05 46.09
N PRO A 20 4.99 -5.09 47.17
CA PRO A 20 6.21 -4.28 47.27
C PRO A 20 7.28 -4.76 46.28
N MET A 21 7.73 -3.88 45.40
CA MET A 21 8.87 -4.11 44.52
C MET A 21 10.16 -4.18 45.36
N ASN A 22 10.78 -5.35 45.35
CA ASN A 22 12.12 -5.61 45.89
C ASN A 22 13.19 -4.97 44.98
N PRO A 23 13.95 -3.96 45.45
CA PRO A 23 14.98 -3.32 44.65
C PRO A 23 16.34 -3.95 44.96
N GLN A 24 16.56 -5.20 44.54
CA GLN A 24 17.92 -5.74 44.49
C GLN A 24 18.17 -6.55 43.22
N ASN A 25 19.35 -6.31 42.65
CA ASN A 25 20.01 -7.07 41.59
C ASN A 25 19.89 -6.53 40.15
N LYS A 26 20.38 -5.29 39.93
CA LYS A 26 20.97 -4.90 38.64
C LYS A 26 22.49 -5.06 38.73
N LYS A 27 22.99 -6.29 38.53
CA LYS A 27 24.38 -6.51 38.12
C LYS A 27 24.45 -6.20 36.62
N PHE A 28 25.00 -5.04 36.29
CA PHE A 28 25.40 -4.74 34.91
C PHE A 28 26.52 -5.70 34.48
N PRO A 29 26.42 -6.35 33.30
CA PRO A 29 27.54 -7.08 32.75
C PRO A 29 28.66 -6.09 32.41
N LYS A 30 29.83 -6.29 33.02
CA LYS A 30 31.08 -5.58 32.68
C LYS A 30 31.43 -5.94 31.24
N THR A 31 31.33 -4.98 30.34
CA THR A 31 31.93 -5.07 29.00
C THR A 31 33.45 -5.18 29.14
N PRO A 32 34.11 -6.15 28.48
CA PRO A 32 35.57 -6.23 28.47
C PRO A 32 36.16 -5.01 27.76
N PRO A 33 37.35 -4.55 28.16
CA PRO A 33 38.02 -3.43 27.52
C PRO A 33 38.41 -3.79 26.08
N PHE A 34 38.16 -2.85 25.16
CA PHE A 34 38.73 -2.86 23.82
C PHE A 34 40.25 -2.88 23.92
N VAL A 35 40.85 -4.02 23.59
CA VAL A 35 42.29 -4.15 23.38
C VAL A 35 42.55 -3.80 21.91
N PHE A 36 43.22 -2.67 21.68
CA PHE A 36 43.83 -2.37 20.39
C PHE A 36 45.12 -3.18 20.29
N ASP A 37 45.07 -4.28 19.52
CA ASP A 37 46.28 -5.02 19.15
C ASP A 37 46.96 -4.28 17.99
N ASN A 38 48.00 -3.52 18.33
CA ASN A 38 48.93 -2.91 17.38
C ASN A 38 50.16 -3.83 17.27
N SER A 39 50.04 -4.91 16.50
CA SER A 39 51.18 -5.75 16.12
C SER A 39 51.55 -5.55 14.65
N PRO A 40 52.83 -5.27 14.32
CA PRO A 40 53.27 -5.04 12.95
C PRO A 40 53.57 -6.36 12.23
N ALA A 41 53.21 -6.37 10.93
CA ALA A 41 53.75 -7.16 9.82
C ALA A 41 54.47 -8.49 10.13
N VAL A 42 53.83 -9.62 9.76
CA VAL A 42 54.51 -10.85 9.37
C VAL A 42 54.12 -11.18 7.93
N ASN A 43 55.13 -11.19 7.06
CA ASN A 43 55.07 -11.66 5.68
C ASN A 43 55.00 -13.19 5.65
N GLU A 44 54.08 -13.78 4.88
CA GLU A 44 54.30 -15.06 4.17
C GLU A 44 53.45 -15.12 2.88
N PRO A 45 53.89 -15.88 1.85
CA PRO A 45 53.68 -15.56 0.44
C PRO A 45 52.58 -16.38 -0.28
N ALA A 46 52.09 -15.77 -1.36
CA ALA A 46 51.47 -16.33 -2.57
C ALA A 46 50.99 -17.81 -2.59
N SER A 47 49.67 -18.00 -2.68
CA SER A 47 49.00 -18.65 -3.82
C SER A 47 47.52 -18.95 -3.51
N GLN A 48 46.62 -18.05 -3.90
CA GLN A 48 45.24 -18.44 -4.19
C GLN A 48 44.84 -17.85 -5.54
N PRO A 49 44.23 -18.66 -6.43
CA PRO A 49 43.92 -18.23 -7.79
C PRO A 49 42.82 -17.19 -7.74
N GLU A 50 43.18 -16.01 -8.22
CA GLU A 50 42.34 -14.89 -8.59
C GLU A 50 41.39 -15.32 -9.71
N SER A 51 40.40 -16.15 -9.37
CA SER A 51 39.37 -16.62 -10.28
C SER A 51 38.06 -15.91 -9.95
N LEU A 52 37.64 -15.08 -10.91
CA LEU A 52 36.29 -14.54 -11.09
C LEU A 52 35.87 -13.37 -10.20
N ARG A 53 36.76 -12.39 -9.97
CA ARG A 53 36.30 -10.99 -9.94
C ARG A 53 35.97 -10.60 -11.39
N ARG A 54 34.77 -10.94 -11.88
CA ARG A 54 34.23 -10.37 -13.13
C ARG A 54 34.03 -8.87 -12.91
N THR A 55 35.08 -8.08 -13.09
CA THR A 55 34.92 -6.69 -13.50
C THR A 55 34.16 -6.71 -14.83
N PRO A 56 33.00 -6.06 -14.96
CA PRO A 56 32.34 -5.97 -16.25
C PRO A 56 33.32 -5.29 -17.21
N ALA A 57 33.64 -5.99 -18.29
CA ALA A 57 34.44 -5.44 -19.37
C ALA A 57 33.83 -4.09 -19.76
N ARG A 58 34.62 -3.02 -19.54
CA ARG A 58 34.31 -1.66 -19.97
C ARG A 58 34.31 -1.66 -21.49
N SER A 59 33.18 -1.99 -22.11
CA SER A 59 33.04 -1.96 -23.56
C SER A 59 32.92 -0.51 -24.02
N ASN A 60 33.79 -0.15 -24.96
CA ASN A 60 33.85 1.13 -25.65
C ASN A 60 32.46 1.62 -26.10
N GLY A 61 32.13 2.87 -25.73
CA GLY A 61 31.36 3.87 -26.50
C GLY A 61 29.94 3.58 -27.02
N TYR A 62 29.50 2.32 -27.06
CA TYR A 62 28.19 1.93 -27.58
C TYR A 62 27.26 1.62 -26.41
N PRO A 63 26.03 2.16 -26.39
CA PRO A 63 25.06 1.82 -25.36
C PRO A 63 24.83 0.31 -25.40
N SER A 64 25.05 -0.36 -24.26
CA SER A 64 24.71 -1.77 -24.06
C SER A 64 23.29 -2.05 -24.57
N GLU A 65 23.15 -2.92 -25.56
CA GLU A 65 21.86 -3.31 -26.17
C GLU A 65 20.84 -3.76 -25.11
N ARG A 66 21.35 -4.37 -24.02
CA ARG A 66 20.55 -4.78 -22.86
C ARG A 66 20.02 -3.58 -22.06
N GLY A 67 20.82 -2.52 -21.95
CA GLY A 67 20.41 -1.26 -21.31
C GLY A 67 19.31 -0.56 -22.11
N LEU A 68 19.47 -0.48 -23.44
CA LEU A 68 18.46 0.11 -24.32
C LEU A 68 17.13 -0.65 -24.27
N LEU A 69 17.17 -1.98 -24.31
CA LEU A 69 15.98 -2.84 -24.20
C LEU A 69 15.26 -2.65 -22.87
N SER A 70 16.01 -2.56 -21.76
CA SER A 70 15.45 -2.34 -20.42
C SER A 70 14.76 -0.97 -20.29
N VAL A 71 15.34 0.08 -20.90
CA VAL A 71 14.71 1.41 -20.96
C VAL A 71 13.45 1.38 -21.82
N ALA A 72 13.46 0.70 -22.96
CA ALA A 72 12.30 0.59 -23.83
C ALA A 72 11.13 -0.11 -23.12
N ILE A 73 11.37 -1.25 -22.46
CA ILE A 73 10.38 -1.99 -21.68
C ILE A 73 9.83 -1.14 -20.53
N PHE A 74 10.72 -0.42 -19.85
CA PHE A 74 10.34 0.52 -18.81
C PHE A 74 9.39 1.60 -19.33
N LEU A 75 9.73 2.25 -20.45
CA LEU A 75 8.92 3.30 -21.04
C LEU A 75 7.55 2.78 -21.46
N ILE A 76 7.48 1.60 -22.08
CA ILE A 76 6.22 0.98 -22.48
C ILE A 76 5.33 0.71 -21.24
N SER A 77 5.90 0.11 -20.20
CA SER A 77 5.17 -0.17 -18.96
C SER A 77 4.69 1.12 -18.28
N ALA A 78 5.57 2.10 -18.11
CA ALA A 78 5.27 3.37 -17.46
C ALA A 78 4.23 4.19 -18.23
N LEU A 79 4.35 4.27 -19.56
CA LEU A 79 3.37 4.96 -20.41
C LEU A 79 2.01 4.26 -20.36
N SER A 80 1.97 2.93 -20.48
CA SER A 80 0.72 2.16 -20.42
C SER A 80 0.01 2.35 -19.07
N MET A 81 0.75 2.24 -17.97
CA MET A 81 0.20 2.49 -16.63
C MET A 81 -0.22 3.95 -16.45
N GLY A 82 0.59 4.90 -16.91
CA GLY A 82 0.28 6.33 -16.80
C GLY A 82 -1.02 6.69 -17.51
N ILE A 83 -1.20 6.24 -18.75
CA ILE A 83 -2.43 6.44 -19.52
C ILE A 83 -3.61 5.78 -18.81
N ALA A 84 -3.44 4.58 -18.28
CA ALA A 84 -4.49 3.89 -17.56
C ALA A 84 -4.91 4.64 -16.28
N LEU A 85 -3.95 5.13 -15.49
CA LEU A 85 -4.25 5.88 -14.28
C LEU A 85 -4.95 7.20 -14.58
N LEU A 86 -4.53 7.91 -15.64
CA LEU A 86 -5.19 9.13 -16.10
C LEU A 86 -6.61 8.85 -16.61
N GLY A 87 -6.79 7.77 -17.37
CA GLY A 87 -8.11 7.32 -17.84
C GLY A 87 -9.05 6.98 -16.68
N GLY A 88 -8.55 6.25 -15.69
CA GLY A 88 -9.30 5.90 -14.48
C GLY A 88 -9.67 7.14 -13.66
N ALA A 89 -8.74 8.06 -13.48
CA ALA A 89 -8.98 9.33 -12.81
C ALA A 89 -10.03 10.18 -13.54
N TRP A 90 -9.97 10.23 -14.88
CA TRP A 90 -10.94 10.95 -15.71
C TRP A 90 -12.35 10.35 -15.61
N ILE A 91 -12.47 9.02 -15.65
CA ILE A 91 -13.75 8.32 -15.43
C ILE A 91 -14.29 8.63 -14.04
N GLY A 92 -13.44 8.52 -13.00
CA GLY A 92 -13.80 8.83 -11.63
C GLY A 92 -14.30 10.28 -11.47
N TYR A 93 -13.58 11.24 -12.03
CA TYR A 93 -13.97 12.65 -12.04
C TYR A 93 -15.35 12.87 -12.68
N ARG A 94 -15.57 12.31 -13.88
CA ARG A 94 -16.85 12.43 -14.58
C ARG A 94 -18.01 11.85 -13.79
N VAL A 95 -17.80 10.70 -13.14
CA VAL A 95 -18.83 10.07 -12.31
C VAL A 95 -19.11 10.90 -11.05
N LEU A 96 -18.07 11.47 -10.44
CA LEU A 96 -18.23 12.36 -9.29
C LEU A 96 -18.97 13.65 -9.64
N GLU A 97 -18.76 14.21 -10.84
CA GLU A 97 -19.39 15.45 -11.29
C GLU A 97 -20.85 15.24 -11.73
N ASN A 98 -21.07 14.33 -12.69
CA ASN A 98 -22.34 14.19 -13.41
C ASN A 98 -23.24 13.06 -12.87
N GLY A 99 -22.70 12.20 -11.99
CA GLY A 99 -23.40 11.01 -11.49
C GLY A 99 -23.52 9.89 -12.54
N VAL A 100 -23.75 8.67 -12.03
CA VAL A 100 -23.75 7.43 -12.85
C VAL A 100 -24.89 7.40 -13.89
N GLY A 101 -26.06 7.94 -13.55
CA GLY A 101 -27.26 7.87 -14.42
C GLY A 101 -27.25 8.78 -15.64
N SER A 102 -26.25 9.66 -15.76
CA SER A 102 -26.13 10.59 -16.90
C SER A 102 -25.39 9.99 -18.10
N TYR A 103 -24.83 8.79 -17.95
CA TYR A 103 -24.04 8.13 -18.98
C TYR A 103 -24.63 6.79 -19.39
N PRO A 104 -24.62 6.46 -20.71
CA PRO A 104 -24.91 5.11 -21.15
C PRO A 104 -23.90 4.14 -20.54
N VAL A 105 -24.42 3.09 -19.91
CA VAL A 105 -23.63 2.08 -19.19
C VAL A 105 -22.54 1.49 -20.08
N ASP A 106 -22.83 1.31 -21.37
CA ASP A 106 -21.90 0.73 -22.35
C ASP A 106 -20.61 1.55 -22.53
N VAL A 107 -20.73 2.89 -22.54
CA VAL A 107 -19.58 3.78 -22.71
C VAL A 107 -18.72 3.77 -21.44
N LEU A 108 -19.36 3.76 -20.28
CA LEU A 108 -18.66 3.74 -19.00
C LEU A 108 -17.96 2.39 -18.78
N LEU A 109 -18.64 1.28 -19.08
CA LEU A 109 -18.08 -0.07 -18.98
C LEU A 109 -16.94 -0.25 -19.99
N GLY A 110 -17.11 0.18 -21.24
CA GLY A 110 -16.06 0.18 -22.24
C GLY A 110 -14.82 0.95 -21.79
N GLY A 111 -15.00 2.13 -21.18
CA GLY A 111 -13.93 2.93 -20.60
C GLY A 111 -13.19 2.22 -19.45
N ILE A 112 -13.92 1.60 -18.52
CA ILE A 112 -13.35 0.84 -17.40
C ILE A 112 -12.56 -0.37 -17.91
N VAL A 113 -13.12 -1.14 -18.85
CA VAL A 113 -12.47 -2.33 -19.41
C VAL A 113 -11.20 -1.94 -20.17
N ALA A 114 -11.25 -0.91 -21.01
CA ALA A 114 -10.08 -0.43 -21.75
C ALA A 114 -8.98 0.07 -20.80
N THR A 115 -9.37 0.80 -19.75
CA THR A 115 -8.45 1.30 -18.73
C THR A 115 -7.81 0.16 -17.93
N GLY A 116 -8.62 -0.82 -17.50
CA GLY A 116 -8.14 -1.99 -16.78
C GLY A 116 -7.20 -2.85 -17.61
N LEU A 117 -7.47 -3.01 -18.91
CA LEU A 117 -6.60 -3.72 -19.83
C LEU A 117 -5.25 -3.00 -19.99
N ALA A 118 -5.27 -1.69 -20.22
CA ALA A 118 -4.04 -0.89 -20.33
C ALA A 118 -3.21 -0.93 -19.04
N TYR A 119 -3.86 -0.89 -17.88
CA TYR A 119 -3.20 -1.05 -16.59
C TYR A 119 -2.58 -2.45 -16.46
N GLY A 120 -3.34 -3.50 -16.76
CA GLY A 120 -2.88 -4.89 -16.68
C GLY A 120 -1.69 -5.18 -17.59
N VAL A 121 -1.72 -4.70 -18.84
CA VAL A 121 -0.58 -4.83 -19.77
C VAL A 121 0.66 -4.12 -19.20
N GLY A 122 0.51 -2.88 -18.74
CA GLY A 122 1.62 -2.14 -18.13
C GLY A 122 2.19 -2.84 -16.88
N TRP A 123 1.31 -3.43 -16.07
CA TRP A 123 1.65 -4.18 -14.86
C TRP A 123 2.44 -5.46 -15.17
N VAL A 124 1.98 -6.29 -16.12
CA VAL A 124 2.66 -7.53 -16.53
C VAL A 124 4.03 -7.21 -17.15
N VAL A 125 4.10 -6.23 -18.04
CA VAL A 125 5.36 -5.79 -18.66
C VAL A 125 6.32 -5.24 -17.60
N GLY A 126 5.81 -4.50 -16.62
CA GLY A 126 6.59 -3.99 -15.50
C GLY A 126 7.17 -5.11 -14.64
N LEU A 127 6.35 -6.12 -14.30
CA LEU A 127 6.78 -7.32 -13.56
C LEU A 127 7.93 -8.04 -14.26
N PHE A 128 7.81 -8.22 -15.57
CA PHE A 128 8.84 -8.84 -16.39
C PHE A 128 10.12 -8.00 -16.42
N GLY A 129 9.99 -6.69 -16.58
CA GLY A 129 11.12 -5.75 -16.61
C GLY A 129 11.93 -5.72 -15.32
N ILE A 130 11.28 -5.74 -14.15
CA ILE A 130 11.97 -5.77 -12.85
C ILE A 130 12.74 -7.08 -12.70
N ARG A 131 12.04 -8.21 -12.90
CA ARG A 131 12.57 -9.54 -12.55
C ARG A 131 13.60 -10.07 -13.53
N MET A 132 13.45 -9.79 -14.83
CA MET A 132 14.34 -10.34 -15.84
C MET A 132 15.56 -9.45 -16.10
N LEU A 133 15.43 -8.13 -15.97
CA LEU A 133 16.47 -7.18 -16.40
C LEU A 133 17.17 -6.45 -15.25
N GLY A 134 16.73 -6.63 -14.00
CA GLY A 134 17.37 -6.02 -12.83
C GLY A 134 17.44 -4.49 -12.93
N ASN A 135 16.41 -3.86 -13.48
CA ASN A 135 16.42 -2.42 -13.76
C ASN A 135 16.27 -1.60 -12.47
N PHE A 136 17.26 -0.75 -12.16
CA PHE A 136 17.26 0.15 -11.00
C PHE A 136 16.28 1.32 -11.10
N ILE A 137 15.88 1.76 -12.31
CA ILE A 137 15.01 2.93 -12.50
C ILE A 137 13.55 2.59 -12.19
N LEU A 138 13.17 1.36 -12.47
CA LEU A 138 11.79 0.87 -12.35
C LEU A 138 11.23 0.94 -10.92
N PRO A 139 11.96 0.55 -9.84
CA PRO A 139 11.45 0.71 -8.48
C PRO A 139 11.26 2.18 -8.07
N ILE A 140 12.05 3.12 -8.61
CA ILE A 140 11.87 4.55 -8.33
C ILE A 140 10.56 5.05 -8.96
N ALA A 141 10.32 4.74 -10.22
CA ALA A 141 9.10 5.12 -10.91
C ALA A 141 7.85 4.56 -10.22
N MET A 142 7.90 3.29 -9.80
CA MET A 142 6.78 2.66 -9.10
C MET A 142 6.47 3.32 -7.76
N LYS A 143 7.49 3.77 -7.01
CA LYS A 143 7.28 4.58 -5.79
C LYS A 143 6.54 5.89 -6.09
N ILE A 144 6.90 6.58 -7.18
CA ILE A 144 6.22 7.80 -7.61
C ILE A 144 4.76 7.50 -7.94
N TYR A 145 4.49 6.44 -8.72
CA TYR A 145 3.12 6.04 -9.04
C TYR A 145 2.31 5.68 -7.79
N ALA A 146 2.89 4.97 -6.82
CA ALA A 146 2.22 4.64 -5.57
C ALA A 146 1.79 5.91 -4.81
N VAL A 147 2.66 6.92 -4.73
CA VAL A 147 2.34 8.22 -4.11
C VAL A 147 1.24 8.95 -4.88
N ILE A 148 1.29 8.97 -6.21
CA ILE A 148 0.26 9.62 -7.04
C ILE A 148 -1.11 8.94 -6.84
N ILE A 149 -1.16 7.61 -6.88
CA ILE A 149 -2.40 6.85 -6.64
C ILE A 149 -2.93 7.12 -5.24
N LEU A 150 -2.06 7.14 -4.23
CA LEU A 150 -2.46 7.43 -2.86
C LEU A 150 -3.07 8.82 -2.73
N LEU A 151 -2.43 9.84 -3.30
CA LEU A 151 -2.98 11.20 -3.32
C LEU A 151 -4.34 11.23 -4.02
N GLY A 152 -4.46 10.54 -5.15
CA GLY A 152 -5.73 10.37 -5.87
C GLY A 152 -6.81 9.71 -5.02
N LEU A 153 -6.48 8.63 -4.31
CA LEU A 153 -7.39 7.94 -3.39
C LEU A 153 -7.80 8.80 -2.20
N ALA A 154 -6.88 9.58 -1.64
CA ALA A 154 -7.17 10.50 -0.55
C ALA A 154 -8.14 11.61 -1.00
N VAL A 155 -7.89 12.22 -2.16
CA VAL A 155 -8.79 13.22 -2.76
C VAL A 155 -10.15 12.59 -3.09
N LEU A 156 -10.16 11.39 -3.66
CA LEU A 156 -11.39 10.65 -3.96
C LEU A 156 -12.20 10.37 -2.69
N GLN A 157 -11.55 9.94 -1.61
CA GLN A 157 -12.20 9.71 -0.32
C GLN A 157 -12.83 10.98 0.23
N ILE A 158 -12.12 12.11 0.21
CA ILE A 158 -12.66 13.41 0.62
C ILE A 158 -13.85 13.83 -0.26
N ALA A 159 -13.76 13.63 -1.57
CA ALA A 159 -14.84 13.93 -2.51
C ALA A 159 -16.10 13.08 -2.25
N ILE A 160 -15.93 11.79 -1.98
CA ILE A 160 -17.03 10.89 -1.63
C ILE A 160 -17.65 11.34 -0.30
N ILE A 161 -16.86 11.62 0.73
CA ILE A 161 -17.36 12.10 2.03
C ILE A 161 -18.16 13.40 1.87
N SER A 162 -17.66 14.35 1.08
CA SER A 162 -18.35 15.62 0.80
C SER A 162 -19.71 15.41 0.11
N ARG A 163 -19.83 14.40 -0.77
CA ARG A 163 -21.09 14.03 -1.42
C ARG A 163 -22.04 13.29 -0.47
N LEU A 164 -21.52 12.38 0.36
CA LEU A 164 -22.26 11.66 1.39
C LEU A 164 -22.88 12.63 2.41
N PHE A 165 -22.09 13.60 2.90
CA PHE A 165 -22.52 14.62 3.85
C PHE A 165 -23.68 15.48 3.33
N LYS A 166 -23.71 15.76 2.02
CA LYS A 166 -24.80 16.51 1.38
C LYS A 166 -26.09 15.70 1.20
N GLN A 167 -26.09 14.41 1.56
CA GLN A 167 -27.23 13.49 1.40
C GLN A 167 -27.81 13.46 -0.03
N ALA A 168 -26.98 13.79 -1.03
CA ALA A 168 -27.38 13.96 -2.43
C ALA A 168 -27.06 12.70 -3.26
N TYR A 169 -27.22 11.51 -2.68
CA TYR A 169 -26.87 10.25 -3.33
C TYR A 169 -28.06 9.27 -3.36
N SER A 170 -28.19 8.57 -4.49
CA SER A 170 -29.07 7.40 -4.60
C SER A 170 -28.27 6.14 -4.26
N THR A 171 -28.96 5.05 -3.90
CA THR A 171 -28.34 3.75 -3.58
C THR A 171 -27.40 3.27 -4.69
N GLU A 172 -27.75 3.49 -5.95
CA GLU A 172 -26.93 3.14 -7.11
C GLU A 172 -25.61 3.93 -7.16
N LYS A 173 -25.66 5.23 -6.92
CA LYS A 173 -24.47 6.09 -6.88
C LYS A 173 -23.54 5.70 -5.74
N PHE A 174 -24.10 5.29 -4.60
CA PHE A 174 -23.33 4.83 -3.45
C PHE A 174 -22.53 3.56 -3.75
N ILE A 175 -23.16 2.54 -4.34
CA ILE A 175 -22.47 1.31 -4.75
C ILE A 175 -21.34 1.64 -5.72
N PHE A 176 -21.57 2.56 -6.66
CA PHE A 176 -20.54 2.98 -7.59
C PHE A 176 -19.35 3.67 -6.91
N TYR A 177 -19.58 4.50 -5.89
CA TYR A 177 -18.49 5.10 -5.11
C TYR A 177 -17.64 4.05 -4.40
N ILE A 178 -18.26 2.99 -3.86
CA ILE A 178 -17.53 1.86 -3.26
C ILE A 178 -16.70 1.15 -4.32
N ILE A 179 -17.28 0.84 -5.49
CA ILE A 179 -16.56 0.18 -6.58
C ILE A 179 -15.39 1.05 -7.06
N LEU A 180 -15.61 2.34 -7.27
CA LEU A 180 -14.58 3.27 -7.73
C LEU A 180 -13.41 3.36 -6.75
N TYR A 181 -13.70 3.46 -5.44
CA TYR A 181 -12.69 3.42 -4.41
C TYR A 181 -11.95 2.06 -4.38
N GLY A 182 -12.70 0.96 -4.49
CA GLY A 182 -12.15 -0.41 -4.55
C GLY A 182 -11.21 -0.63 -5.74
N VAL A 183 -11.55 -0.13 -6.93
CA VAL A 183 -10.69 -0.19 -8.11
C VAL A 183 -9.36 0.55 -7.86
N GLY A 184 -9.42 1.72 -7.24
CA GLY A 184 -8.20 2.45 -6.87
C GLY A 184 -7.34 1.70 -5.85
N LEU A 185 -7.97 1.00 -4.89
CA LEU A 185 -7.25 0.13 -3.94
C LEU A 185 -6.59 -1.06 -4.64
N VAL A 186 -7.29 -1.72 -5.56
CA VAL A 186 -6.73 -2.83 -6.35
C VAL A 186 -5.53 -2.35 -7.17
N ALA A 187 -5.62 -1.16 -7.78
CA ALA A 187 -4.48 -0.56 -8.47
C ALA A 187 -3.30 -0.34 -7.51
N LEU A 188 -3.55 0.24 -6.33
CA LEU A 188 -2.51 0.45 -5.31
C LEU A 188 -1.85 -0.87 -4.87
N ILE A 189 -2.65 -1.91 -4.61
CA ILE A 189 -2.16 -3.26 -4.28
C ILE A 189 -1.32 -3.82 -5.42
N GLY A 190 -1.76 -3.66 -6.67
CA GLY A 190 -1.03 -4.09 -7.85
C GLY A 190 0.35 -3.45 -7.95
N ILE A 191 0.47 -2.14 -7.74
CA ILE A 191 1.77 -1.45 -7.72
C ILE A 191 2.61 -1.93 -6.53
N HIS A 192 2.00 -2.10 -5.37
CA HIS A 192 2.70 -2.58 -4.18
C HIS A 192 3.34 -3.96 -4.39
N LEU A 193 2.67 -4.85 -5.13
CA LEU A 193 3.23 -6.16 -5.50
C LEU A 193 4.47 -6.08 -6.41
N LEU A 194 4.68 -4.96 -7.12
CA LEU A 194 5.89 -4.75 -7.94
C LEU A 194 7.06 -4.21 -7.14
N ILE A 195 6.83 -3.47 -6.04
CA ILE A 195 7.89 -2.81 -5.30
C ILE A 195 8.36 -3.71 -4.16
N GLU A 196 9.62 -4.15 -4.23
CA GLU A 196 10.24 -4.83 -3.10
C GLU A 196 10.53 -3.81 -1.98
N GLU A 197 10.14 -4.17 -0.75
CA GLU A 197 10.49 -3.45 0.50
C GLU A 197 9.81 -2.09 0.74
N HIS A 198 8.63 -1.84 0.17
CA HIS A 198 7.90 -0.63 0.52
C HIS A 198 6.99 -0.84 1.73
N SER A 199 7.16 -0.06 2.80
CA SER A 199 6.23 -0.11 3.93
C SER A 199 4.92 0.62 3.58
N LEU A 200 3.80 -0.09 3.52
CA LEU A 200 2.45 0.49 3.40
C LEU A 200 2.06 1.36 4.60
N VAL A 201 2.80 1.24 5.70
CA VAL A 201 2.56 1.94 6.97
C VAL A 201 2.44 3.45 6.76
N LEU A 202 3.38 4.07 6.03
CA LEU A 202 3.34 5.52 5.79
C LEU A 202 2.08 5.95 5.03
N PHE A 203 1.55 5.07 4.18
CA PHE A 203 0.35 5.32 3.37
C PHE A 203 -0.96 5.10 4.12
N SER A 204 -0.94 4.34 5.22
CA SER A 204 -2.12 4.13 6.06
C SER A 204 -2.53 5.40 6.82
N PHE A 205 -1.56 6.22 7.23
CA PHE A 205 -1.83 7.44 8.00
C PHE A 205 -2.81 8.41 7.34
N PRO A 206 -2.62 8.87 6.08
CA PRO A 206 -3.56 9.80 5.47
C PRO A 206 -4.96 9.19 5.33
N VAL A 207 -5.08 7.91 4.98
CA VAL A 207 -6.36 7.21 4.86
C VAL A 207 -7.08 7.13 6.21
N LEU A 208 -6.35 6.80 7.27
CA LEU A 208 -6.88 6.71 8.64
C LEU A 208 -7.27 8.08 9.21
N ILE A 209 -6.48 9.13 8.96
CA ILE A 209 -6.81 10.50 9.38
C ILE A 209 -8.11 10.95 8.69
N ILE A 210 -8.27 10.70 7.39
CA ILE A 210 -9.50 11.04 6.66
C ILE A 210 -10.67 10.20 7.18
N SER A 211 -10.48 8.91 7.48
CA SER A 211 -11.52 8.06 8.04
C SER A 211 -11.95 8.52 9.44
N LEU A 212 -11.01 8.95 10.29
CA LEU A 212 -11.30 9.54 11.58
C LEU A 212 -12.07 10.86 11.45
N ALA A 213 -11.67 11.73 10.51
CA ALA A 213 -12.41 12.94 10.20
C ALA A 213 -13.83 12.63 9.70
N HIS A 214 -14.01 11.59 8.88
CA HIS A 214 -15.31 11.12 8.42
C HIS A 214 -16.19 10.69 9.60
N LEU A 215 -15.66 9.93 10.56
CA LEU A 215 -16.39 9.54 11.76
C LEU A 215 -16.87 10.77 12.56
N TYR A 216 -16.00 11.75 12.77
CA TYR A 216 -16.38 12.99 13.45
C TYR A 216 -17.47 13.76 12.68
N LEU A 217 -17.39 13.79 11.34
CA LEU A 217 -18.42 14.40 10.51
C LEU A 217 -19.77 13.68 10.63
N ILE A 218 -19.78 12.34 10.66
CA ILE A 218 -21.00 11.56 10.89
C ILE A 218 -21.60 11.92 12.26
N VAL A 219 -20.79 11.85 13.32
CA VAL A 219 -21.25 12.17 14.69
C VAL A 219 -21.79 13.59 14.75
N PHE A 220 -21.08 14.56 14.16
CA PHE A 220 -21.52 15.96 14.10
C PHE A 220 -22.85 16.10 13.35
N HIS A 221 -22.95 15.51 12.17
CA HIS A 221 -24.12 15.62 11.29
C HIS A 221 -25.38 15.01 11.91
N TYR A 222 -25.28 13.83 12.52
CA TYR A 222 -26.47 13.12 13.01
C TYR A 222 -26.87 13.48 14.45
N ILE A 223 -25.96 14.05 15.27
CA ILE A 223 -26.25 14.44 16.66
C ILE A 223 -26.58 15.93 16.78
N PHE A 224 -25.82 16.79 16.09
CA PHE A 224 -25.91 18.25 16.32
C PHE A 224 -26.79 18.97 15.29
N ILE A 225 -27.02 18.38 14.11
CA ILE A 225 -27.91 18.99 13.13
C ILE A 225 -29.37 18.61 13.45
N PRO A 226 -30.29 19.59 13.46
CA PRO A 226 -31.70 19.35 13.67
C PRO A 226 -32.29 18.26 12.76
N SER A 227 -33.11 17.39 13.35
CA SER A 227 -33.69 16.19 12.72
C SER A 227 -34.67 16.46 11.57
N ASP A 228 -35.10 17.71 11.38
CA ASP A 228 -35.86 18.16 10.20
C ASP A 228 -35.00 18.22 8.92
N LYS A 229 -33.67 18.27 9.06
CA LYS A 229 -32.72 18.37 7.94
C LYS A 229 -31.92 17.09 7.70
N VAL A 230 -32.04 16.09 8.58
CA VAL A 230 -31.22 14.88 8.55
C VAL A 230 -32.08 13.67 8.21
N GLN A 231 -31.78 13.02 7.08
CA GLN A 231 -32.42 11.76 6.73
C GLN A 231 -31.62 10.57 7.27
N TYR A 232 -32.14 9.90 8.31
CA TYR A 232 -31.47 8.77 8.98
C TYR A 232 -31.25 7.54 8.08
N GLN A 233 -31.95 7.42 6.96
CA GLN A 233 -31.75 6.33 5.99
C GLN A 233 -30.34 6.30 5.39
N TYR A 234 -29.66 7.44 5.32
CA TYR A 234 -28.31 7.54 4.77
C TYR A 234 -27.20 7.20 5.77
N LEU A 235 -27.53 7.08 7.05
CA LEU A 235 -26.56 6.77 8.11
C LEU A 235 -25.84 5.45 7.83
N TRP A 236 -26.58 4.47 7.30
CA TRP A 236 -26.02 3.16 6.98
C TRP A 236 -24.96 3.22 5.87
N GLY A 237 -25.16 4.07 4.86
CA GLY A 237 -24.18 4.29 3.80
C GLY A 237 -22.89 4.92 4.33
N ASP A 238 -23.04 5.97 5.16
CA ASP A 238 -21.90 6.64 5.79
C ASP A 238 -21.11 5.67 6.70
N ALA A 239 -21.83 4.87 7.49
CA ALA A 239 -21.25 3.87 8.38
C ALA A 239 -20.52 2.75 7.62
N ILE A 240 -21.10 2.20 6.54
CA ILE A 240 -20.43 1.20 5.70
C ILE A 240 -19.17 1.77 5.09
N PHE A 241 -19.24 2.97 4.50
CA PHE A 241 -18.10 3.56 3.83
C PHE A 241 -16.97 3.87 4.83
N PHE A 242 -17.33 4.38 6.01
CA PHE A 242 -16.40 4.53 7.12
C PHE A 242 -15.75 3.19 7.51
N LEU A 243 -16.54 2.13 7.69
CA LEU A 243 -16.05 0.82 8.11
C LEU A 243 -15.10 0.23 7.08
N ILE A 244 -15.45 0.25 5.79
CA ILE A 244 -14.60 -0.23 4.70
C ILE A 244 -13.28 0.54 4.67
N THR A 245 -13.32 1.88 4.66
CA THR A 245 -12.11 2.70 4.61
C THR A 245 -11.23 2.54 5.85
N SER A 246 -11.85 2.39 7.03
CA SER A 246 -11.15 2.09 8.29
C SER A 246 -10.49 0.72 8.26
N ILE A 247 -11.19 -0.34 7.84
CA ILE A 247 -10.61 -1.68 7.71
C ILE A 247 -9.40 -1.64 6.79
N VAL A 248 -9.55 -1.01 5.62
CA VAL A 248 -8.45 -0.89 4.66
C VAL A 248 -7.26 -0.14 5.26
N GLY A 249 -7.51 0.99 5.92
CA GLY A 249 -6.46 1.77 6.59
C GLY A 249 -5.74 0.98 7.69
N VAL A 250 -6.49 0.29 8.56
CA VAL A 250 -5.93 -0.56 9.62
C VAL A 250 -5.17 -1.73 9.04
N LEU A 251 -5.66 -2.34 7.97
CA LEU A 251 -5.02 -3.47 7.30
C LEU A 251 -3.71 -3.04 6.61
N MET A 252 -3.68 -1.84 6.02
CA MET A 252 -2.45 -1.22 5.53
C MET A 252 -1.46 -0.90 6.66
N LEU A 253 -1.95 -0.44 7.82
CA LEU A 253 -1.13 -0.14 9.00
C LEU A 253 -0.56 -1.41 9.64
N ALA A 254 -1.36 -2.48 9.72
CA ALA A 254 -0.98 -3.79 10.24
C ALA A 254 0.04 -4.51 9.36
N HIS A 255 0.49 -3.88 8.27
CA HIS A 255 1.51 -4.37 7.36
C HIS A 255 1.18 -5.78 6.87
N LEU A 256 0.12 -5.89 6.05
CA LEU A 256 -0.36 -7.11 5.38
C LEU A 256 0.74 -8.15 5.07
N GLY A 257 1.02 -9.04 6.02
CA GLY A 257 1.86 -10.23 5.80
C GLY A 257 1.27 -11.18 4.76
N VAL A 258 -0.02 -11.01 4.43
CA VAL A 258 -0.71 -11.73 3.35
C VAL A 258 -0.11 -11.43 1.98
N LEU A 259 0.31 -10.18 1.72
CA LEU A 259 0.92 -9.81 0.44
C LEU A 259 2.33 -10.40 0.30
N THR A 260 3.03 -10.63 1.42
CA THR A 260 4.32 -11.33 1.43
C THR A 260 4.18 -12.76 0.93
N ALA A 261 3.19 -13.51 1.41
CA ALA A 261 2.93 -14.89 0.95
C ALA A 261 2.58 -14.96 -0.55
N PHE A 262 1.75 -14.02 -1.02
CA PHE A 262 1.42 -13.94 -2.45
C PHE A 262 2.66 -13.60 -3.29
N ARG A 263 3.49 -12.66 -2.82
CA ARG A 263 4.75 -12.29 -3.48
C ARG A 263 5.73 -13.46 -3.54
N GLU A 264 5.87 -14.23 -2.46
CA GLU A 264 6.69 -15.45 -2.43
C GLU A 264 6.21 -16.46 -3.46
N THR A 265 4.89 -16.67 -3.57
CA THR A 265 4.30 -17.57 -4.57
C THR A 265 4.66 -17.15 -6.00
N ILE A 266 4.51 -15.85 -6.32
CA ILE A 266 4.90 -15.33 -7.63
C ILE A 266 6.42 -15.44 -7.80
N SER A 267 7.24 -15.18 -6.78
CA SER A 267 8.70 -15.26 -6.87
C SER A 267 9.18 -16.68 -7.19
N ASN A 268 8.63 -17.67 -6.50
CA ASN A 268 8.95 -19.09 -6.68
C ASN A 268 8.63 -19.57 -8.10
N SER A 269 7.48 -19.18 -8.65
CA SER A 269 7.09 -19.54 -10.03
C SER A 269 8.06 -19.00 -11.09
N PHE A 270 8.67 -17.84 -10.86
CA PHE A 270 9.65 -17.28 -11.80
C PHE A 270 11.04 -17.90 -11.64
N ASN A 271 11.48 -18.21 -10.42
CA ASN A 271 12.77 -18.85 -10.15
C ASN A 271 12.85 -20.28 -10.71
N GLU A 272 11.76 -21.04 -10.65
CA GLU A 272 11.68 -22.38 -11.27
C GLU A 272 11.86 -22.33 -12.79
N ASN A 273 11.41 -21.25 -13.44
CA ASN A 273 11.50 -21.09 -14.90
C ASN A 273 12.87 -20.56 -15.36
N THR A 274 13.55 -19.72 -14.58
CA THR A 274 14.92 -19.27 -14.91
C THR A 274 15.95 -20.40 -14.76
N THR A 275 15.76 -21.31 -13.80
CA THR A 275 16.68 -22.44 -13.58
C THR A 275 16.66 -23.45 -14.73
N ARG A 276 15.53 -23.56 -15.45
CA ARG A 276 15.39 -24.44 -16.63
C ARG A 276 16.02 -23.88 -17.92
N LEU A 277 16.31 -22.58 -17.98
CA LEU A 277 16.89 -21.94 -19.16
C LEU A 277 18.42 -21.88 -19.12
N VAL A 278 19.03 -22.27 -17.99
CA VAL A 278 20.47 -22.48 -17.88
C VAL A 278 20.72 -23.98 -18.12
N PRO A 279 21.33 -24.37 -19.25
CA PRO A 279 21.69 -25.77 -19.45
C PRO A 279 22.70 -26.19 -18.37
N PRO A 280 22.61 -27.43 -17.86
CA PRO A 280 23.65 -27.96 -16.97
C PRO A 280 24.98 -27.96 -17.73
N GLU A 281 26.02 -27.40 -17.09
CA GLU A 281 27.41 -27.47 -17.57
C GLU A 281 27.92 -28.92 -17.60
#